data_AF-A0A182YM68-F1
#
_entry.id   AF-A0A182YM68-F1
#
_cell.length_a   1.000
_cell.length_b   1.000
_cell.length_c   1.000
_cell.angle_alpha   90.00
_cell.angle_beta   90.00
_cell.angle_gamma   90.00
#
_symmetry.space_group_name_H-M   'P 1'
#
loop_
_entity.id
_entity.type
_entity.pdbx_description
1 polymer ?
#
loop_
_entity_poly.entity_id
_entity_poly.type
_entity_poly.pdbx_seq_one_letter_code
_entity_poly.pdbx_strand_id
1 'polypeptide(L)'
;MESASWLGGGFPCYRVACSTVTVTKCQAALRTLQAFPFFRPTCLCKEPGIDPDCNYFRDFLFDHPCGFVSKKEKDPYPVDALPTCNHALSVCQQERKCIKLFEDFKLHCKVRENKCRMEDRDLCYEAWTNLRLSPMFGCICPNNHMKRRCDKIFSVVNHNPCV
;
A
#
# COMPACT_ATOMS: atom_id res chain seq x y z
N MET A 1 11.19 6.19 -37.20
CA MET A 1 10.46 4.94 -37.49
C MET A 1 11.40 3.81 -37.13
N GLU A 2 11.29 3.30 -35.91
CA GLU A 2 11.97 2.06 -35.53
C GLU A 2 11.01 1.22 -34.69
N SER A 3 10.78 0.04 -35.25
CA SER A 3 9.96 -1.07 -34.84
C SER A 3 10.41 -1.69 -33.52
N ALA A 4 9.48 -1.81 -32.57
CA ALA A 4 9.58 -2.75 -31.45
C ALA A 4 8.37 -3.70 -31.49
N SER A 5 8.57 -4.82 -32.17
CA SER A 5 7.68 -5.97 -32.15
C SER A 5 7.82 -6.69 -30.80
N TRP A 6 6.76 -6.72 -30.00
CA TRP A 6 6.60 -7.68 -28.91
C TRP A 6 5.22 -8.34 -29.03
N LEU A 7 5.21 -9.52 -29.63
CA LEU A 7 4.10 -10.48 -29.52
C LEU A 7 4.17 -11.11 -28.13
N GLY A 8 3.08 -11.00 -27.38
CA GLY A 8 2.94 -11.65 -26.06
C GLY A 8 1.92 -10.93 -25.21
N GLY A 9 0.65 -11.31 -25.37
CA GLY A 9 -0.47 -10.76 -24.61
C GLY A 9 -0.25 -10.87 -23.11
N GLY A 10 -0.03 -9.73 -22.47
CA GLY A 10 -0.13 -9.55 -21.03
C GLY A 10 -1.11 -8.41 -20.81
N PHE A 11 -2.29 -8.72 -20.26
CA PHE A 11 -3.27 -7.72 -19.88
C PHE A 11 -2.57 -6.67 -19.00
N PRO A 12 -2.57 -5.38 -19.38
CA PRO A 12 -1.96 -4.39 -18.53
C PRO A 12 -2.85 -4.27 -17.27
N CYS A 13 -2.23 -4.20 -16.08
CA CYS A 13 -2.93 -4.01 -14.80
C CYS A 13 -3.50 -2.55 -14.69
N TYR A 14 -4.01 -1.99 -15.80
CA TYR A 14 -4.44 -0.60 -15.95
C TYR A 14 -5.92 -0.36 -15.62
N ARG A 15 -6.73 -1.43 -15.50
CA ARG A 15 -8.17 -1.31 -15.22
C ARG A 15 -8.58 -1.62 -13.79
N VAL A 16 -7.67 -2.09 -12.94
CA VAL A 16 -7.96 -2.39 -11.55
C VAL A 16 -7.06 -1.52 -10.68
N ALA A 17 -7.63 -0.46 -10.13
CA ALA A 17 -6.94 0.53 -9.34
C ALA A 17 -6.50 -0.08 -8.00
N CYS A 18 -5.32 -0.67 -7.97
CA CYS A 18 -4.67 -0.92 -6.69
C CYS A 18 -4.29 0.45 -6.11
N SER A 19 -4.74 0.76 -4.88
CA SER A 19 -4.39 2.02 -4.19
C SER A 19 -2.87 2.20 -4.00
N THR A 20 -2.12 1.10 -4.17
CA THR A 20 -0.67 1.04 -4.10
C THR A 20 -0.01 1.44 -5.42
N VAL A 21 1.04 2.25 -5.33
CA VAL A 21 1.81 2.80 -6.45
C VAL A 21 2.62 1.79 -7.27
N THR A 22 2.79 0.54 -6.80
CA THR A 22 3.52 -0.51 -7.53
C THR A 22 2.79 -1.85 -7.49
N VAL A 23 3.02 -2.67 -8.53
CA VAL A 23 2.47 -4.04 -8.63
C VAL A 23 2.95 -4.92 -7.48
N THR A 24 4.20 -4.76 -7.03
CA THR A 24 4.77 -5.53 -5.90
C THR A 24 4.07 -5.21 -4.57
N LYS A 25 3.78 -3.92 -4.30
CA LYS A 25 3.01 -3.51 -3.12
C LYS A 25 1.56 -3.99 -3.21
N CYS A 26 0.98 -3.98 -4.41
CA CYS A 26 -0.35 -4.54 -4.64
C CYS A 26 -0.40 -6.03 -4.29
N GLN A 27 0.57 -6.80 -4.77
CA GLN A 27 0.71 -8.23 -4.46
C GLN A 27 0.92 -8.49 -2.96
N ALA A 28 1.76 -7.69 -2.30
CA ALA A 28 1.97 -7.81 -0.85
C ALA A 28 0.69 -7.47 -0.07
N ALA A 29 -0.06 -6.44 -0.49
CA ALA A 29 -1.35 -6.09 0.10
C ALA A 29 -2.39 -7.21 -0.09
N LEU A 30 -2.50 -7.77 -1.30
CA LEU A 30 -3.41 -8.88 -1.60
C LEU A 30 -3.09 -10.11 -0.75
N ARG A 31 -1.81 -10.53 -0.68
CA ARG A 31 -1.40 -11.65 0.19
C ARG A 31 -1.70 -11.37 1.66
N THR A 32 -1.48 -10.14 2.13
CA THR A 32 -1.82 -9.73 3.51
C THR A 32 -3.31 -9.86 3.77
N LEU A 33 -4.16 -9.39 2.85
CA LEU A 33 -5.63 -9.49 2.97
C LEU A 33 -6.11 -10.95 2.94
N GLN A 34 -5.56 -11.77 2.05
CA GLN A 34 -5.85 -13.20 1.97
C GLN A 34 -5.39 -14.00 3.21
N ALA A 35 -4.38 -13.51 3.93
CA ALA A 35 -3.86 -14.14 5.13
C ALA A 35 -4.66 -13.82 6.40
N PHE A 36 -5.63 -12.90 6.35
CA PHE A 36 -6.49 -12.64 7.51
C PHE A 36 -7.33 -13.89 7.84
N PRO A 37 -7.37 -14.30 9.12
CA PRO A 37 -8.08 -15.51 9.55
C PRO A 37 -9.60 -15.45 9.34
N PHE A 38 -10.17 -14.26 9.12
CA PHE A 38 -11.58 -14.11 8.73
C PHE A 38 -11.85 -14.59 7.29
N PHE A 39 -10.86 -14.52 6.41
CA PHE A 39 -11.00 -14.92 5.01
C PHE A 39 -10.50 -16.35 4.74
N ARG A 40 -9.70 -16.92 5.65
CA ARG A 40 -9.28 -18.33 5.60
C ARG A 40 -9.79 -19.10 6.81
N PRO A 41 -10.65 -20.13 6.65
CA PRO A 41 -11.17 -20.74 5.42
C PRO A 41 -12.57 -20.22 5.00
N THR A 42 -13.02 -19.09 5.52
CA THR A 42 -14.45 -18.74 5.61
C THR A 42 -14.93 -17.61 4.71
N CYS A 43 -14.30 -17.35 3.56
CA CYS A 43 -14.87 -16.39 2.59
C CYS A 43 -16.03 -17.03 1.79
N LEU A 44 -17.11 -17.41 2.48
CA LEU A 44 -18.32 -18.01 1.91
C LEU A 44 -19.36 -16.91 1.65
N CYS A 45 -19.43 -16.43 0.41
CA CYS A 45 -20.51 -15.55 -0.05
C CYS A 45 -21.75 -16.37 -0.42
N LYS A 46 -22.93 -15.77 -0.32
CA LYS A 46 -24.17 -16.34 -0.88
C LYS A 46 -24.14 -16.30 -2.41
N GLU A 47 -25.13 -16.89 -3.06
CA GLU A 47 -25.21 -16.93 -4.52
C GLU A 47 -25.09 -15.51 -5.14
N PRO A 48 -24.48 -15.38 -6.34
CA PRO A 48 -24.21 -14.10 -6.98
C PRO A 48 -25.45 -13.21 -7.22
N GLY A 49 -26.64 -13.81 -7.32
CA GLY A 49 -27.90 -13.09 -7.44
C GLY A 49 -28.45 -12.51 -6.12
N ILE A 50 -27.92 -12.95 -4.98
CA ILE A 50 -28.37 -12.59 -3.62
C ILE A 50 -27.34 -11.67 -2.94
N ASP A 51 -26.05 -11.92 -3.16
CA ASP A 51 -24.97 -11.15 -2.55
C ASP A 51 -23.87 -10.81 -3.59
N PRO A 52 -24.20 -9.92 -4.55
CA PRO A 52 -23.28 -9.55 -5.62
C PRO A 52 -22.02 -8.83 -5.09
N ASP A 53 -22.16 -8.04 -4.01
CA ASP A 53 -21.06 -7.26 -3.44
C ASP A 53 -20.00 -8.16 -2.78
N CYS A 54 -20.42 -9.18 -2.02
CA CYS A 54 -19.50 -10.14 -1.44
C CYS A 54 -18.74 -10.91 -2.53
N ASN A 55 -19.45 -11.37 -3.57
CA ASN A 55 -18.81 -12.11 -4.67
C ASN A 55 -17.85 -11.22 -5.45
N TYR A 56 -18.21 -9.96 -5.73
CA TYR A 56 -17.31 -9.00 -6.35
C TYR A 56 -16.04 -8.77 -5.52
N PHE A 57 -16.18 -8.61 -4.20
CA PHE A 57 -15.03 -8.42 -3.30
C PHE A 57 -14.15 -9.67 -3.22
N ARG A 58 -14.76 -10.87 -3.18
CA ARG A 58 -14.03 -12.14 -3.22
C ARG A 58 -13.22 -12.27 -4.52
N ASP A 59 -13.86 -12.03 -5.65
CA ASP A 59 -13.21 -12.13 -6.96
C ASP A 59 -12.11 -11.06 -7.11
N PHE A 60 -12.32 -9.86 -6.58
CA PHE A 60 -11.29 -8.83 -6.49
C PHE A 60 -10.07 -9.26 -5.64
N LEU A 61 -10.28 -10.00 -4.55
CA LEU A 61 -9.20 -10.43 -3.66
C LEU A 61 -8.43 -11.65 -4.19
N PHE A 62 -9.13 -12.63 -4.79
CA PHE A 62 -8.55 -13.91 -5.17
C PHE A 62 -8.20 -14.01 -6.66
N ASP A 63 -8.93 -13.33 -7.53
CA ASP A 63 -8.71 -13.26 -8.98
C ASP A 63 -8.20 -11.87 -9.43
N HIS A 64 -7.45 -11.20 -8.56
CA HIS A 64 -6.88 -9.90 -8.88
C HIS A 64 -5.85 -10.02 -10.03
N PRO A 65 -5.92 -9.19 -11.09
CA PRO A 65 -5.06 -9.31 -12.28
C PRO A 65 -3.57 -9.12 -11.98
N CYS A 66 -3.24 -8.35 -10.94
CA CYS A 66 -1.86 -8.21 -10.46
C CYS A 66 -1.35 -9.46 -9.68
N GLY A 67 -2.17 -10.49 -9.43
CA GLY A 67 -1.78 -11.75 -8.77
C GLY A 67 -0.95 -12.69 -9.65
N PHE A 68 -1.08 -12.59 -10.97
CA PHE A 68 -0.41 -13.44 -11.96
C PHE A 68 0.66 -12.64 -12.74
N VAL A 69 1.75 -12.24 -12.08
CA VAL A 69 2.90 -11.62 -12.77
C VAL A 69 4.10 -12.56 -12.72
N SER A 70 4.41 -13.18 -13.86
CA SER A 70 5.38 -14.28 -14.02
C SER A 70 6.85 -13.85 -14.18
N LYS A 71 7.25 -12.63 -13.84
CA LYS A 71 8.66 -12.21 -13.95
C LYS A 71 9.19 -11.70 -12.61
N LYS A 72 9.88 -12.61 -11.91
CA LYS A 72 10.78 -12.33 -10.80
C LYS A 72 11.98 -11.55 -11.32
N GLU A 73 11.93 -10.22 -11.27
CA GLU A 73 13.14 -9.44 -11.04
C GLU A 73 13.36 -9.41 -9.53
N LYS A 74 14.59 -9.69 -9.07
CA LYS A 74 14.93 -9.77 -7.64
C LYS A 74 14.83 -8.38 -7.03
N ASP A 75 13.67 -8.06 -6.47
CA ASP A 75 13.47 -6.88 -5.64
C ASP A 75 14.39 -6.98 -4.41
N PRO A 76 15.25 -5.99 -4.13
CA PRO A 76 16.11 -5.98 -2.94
C PRO A 76 15.33 -5.94 -1.62
N TYR A 77 14.01 -5.71 -1.65
CA TYR A 77 13.14 -5.79 -0.49
C TYR A 77 11.92 -6.69 -0.77
N PRO A 78 12.11 -8.03 -0.83
CA PRO A 78 11.00 -8.95 -0.96
C PRO A 78 10.19 -8.93 0.35
N VAL A 79 9.11 -8.16 0.38
CA VAL A 79 8.18 -8.17 1.52
C VAL A 79 7.00 -9.06 1.17
N ASP A 80 6.95 -10.25 1.77
CA ASP A 80 5.88 -11.23 1.53
C ASP A 80 4.51 -10.78 2.08
N ALA A 81 4.48 -9.74 2.92
CA ALA A 81 3.31 -9.09 3.48
C ALA A 81 3.62 -7.60 3.75
N LEU A 82 2.60 -6.76 3.94
CA LEU A 82 2.79 -5.35 4.31
C LEU A 82 3.57 -5.25 5.64
N PRO A 83 4.66 -4.45 5.72
CA PRO A 83 5.44 -4.34 6.95
C PRO A 83 4.64 -3.66 8.06
N THR A 84 4.92 -3.99 9.32
CA THR A 84 4.35 -3.20 10.43
C THR A 84 4.88 -1.77 10.38
N CYS A 85 4.12 -0.75 10.78
CA CYS A 85 4.62 0.64 10.71
C CYS A 85 5.87 0.87 11.55
N ASN A 86 6.05 0.12 12.65
CA ASN A 86 7.29 0.13 13.42
C ASN A 86 8.47 -0.42 12.62
N HIS A 87 8.29 -1.54 11.91
CA HIS A 87 9.33 -2.12 11.07
C HIS A 87 9.63 -1.24 9.85
N ALA A 88 8.59 -0.73 9.18
CA ALA A 88 8.71 0.22 8.09
C ALA A 88 9.54 1.44 8.49
N LEU A 89 9.28 2.03 9.67
CA LEU A 89 10.06 3.14 10.20
C LEU A 89 11.51 2.74 10.47
N SER A 90 11.75 1.56 11.07
CA SER A 90 13.10 1.08 11.33
C SER A 90 13.92 0.89 10.03
N VAL A 91 13.31 0.35 8.98
CA VAL A 91 13.95 0.21 7.67
C VAL A 91 14.18 1.58 7.05
N CYS A 92 13.19 2.46 7.13
CA CYS A 92 13.29 3.82 6.61
C CYS A 92 14.40 4.63 7.28
N GLN A 93 14.64 4.42 8.58
CA GLN A 93 15.74 5.05 9.32
C GLN A 93 17.13 4.56 8.89
N GLN A 94 17.25 3.32 8.41
CA GLN A 94 18.51 2.78 7.90
C GLN A 94 18.85 3.32 6.51
N GLU A 95 17.85 3.74 5.74
CA GLU A 95 18.04 4.29 4.40
C GLU A 95 17.92 5.83 4.38
N ARG A 96 19.03 6.54 4.14
CA ARG A 96 19.08 8.01 4.12
C ARG A 96 18.06 8.66 3.19
N LYS A 97 17.77 8.04 2.04
CA LYS A 97 16.77 8.54 1.09
C LYS A 97 15.36 8.43 1.67
N CYS A 98 15.02 7.30 2.29
CA CYS A 98 13.70 7.08 2.86
C CYS A 98 13.42 8.02 4.04
N ILE A 99 14.35 8.13 4.99
CA ILE A 99 14.13 9.00 6.17
C ILE A 99 13.93 10.45 5.77
N LYS A 100 14.65 10.92 4.74
CA LYS A 100 14.47 12.27 4.20
C LYS A 100 13.06 12.48 3.65
N LEU A 101 12.53 11.53 2.85
CA LEU A 101 11.15 11.59 2.36
C LEU A 101 10.12 11.65 3.50
N PHE A 102 10.36 10.90 4.57
CA PHE A 102 9.48 10.92 5.74
C PHE A 102 9.54 12.23 6.53
N GLU A 103 10.73 12.82 6.66
CA GLU A 103 10.93 14.12 7.29
C GLU A 103 10.31 15.26 6.47
N ASP A 104 10.55 15.27 5.15
CA ASP A 104 9.99 16.24 4.22
C ASP A 104 8.45 16.20 4.26
N PHE A 105 7.85 15.00 4.27
CA PHE A 105 6.41 14.85 4.42
C PHE A 105 5.89 15.42 5.76
N LYS A 106 6.57 15.15 6.87
CA LYS A 106 6.18 15.71 8.18
C LYS A 106 6.32 17.23 8.25
N LEU A 107 7.27 17.78 7.52
CA LEU A 107 7.52 19.21 7.45
C LEU A 107 6.42 19.92 6.66
N HIS A 108 6.12 19.43 5.46
CA HIS A 108 5.19 20.07 4.52
C HIS A 108 3.72 19.73 4.82
N CYS A 109 3.40 18.48 5.18
CA CYS A 109 2.04 18.05 5.54
C CYS A 109 1.82 18.10 7.06
N LYS A 110 2.06 19.27 7.66
CA LYS A 110 2.05 19.47 9.11
C LYS A 110 0.64 19.39 9.69
N VAL A 111 0.47 18.53 10.69
CA VAL A 111 -0.79 18.35 11.44
C VAL A 111 -0.59 18.78 12.89
N ARG A 112 -1.52 19.57 13.43
CA ARG A 112 -1.61 19.87 14.87
C ARG A 112 -3.03 19.63 15.34
N GLU A 113 -3.19 18.90 16.46
CA GLU A 113 -4.51 18.58 17.03
C GLU A 113 -5.49 17.96 16.03
N ASN A 114 -5.01 17.05 15.16
CA ASN A 114 -5.77 16.46 14.05
C ASN A 114 -6.34 17.47 13.04
N LYS A 115 -5.84 18.71 13.03
CA LYS A 115 -6.17 19.72 12.02
C LYS A 115 -4.97 19.98 11.13
N CYS A 116 -5.22 20.06 9.83
CA CYS A 116 -4.17 20.43 8.89
C CYS A 116 -3.70 21.86 9.14
N ARG A 117 -2.38 22.05 9.18
CA ARG A 117 -1.69 23.34 9.35
C ARG A 117 -0.54 23.46 8.35
N MET A 118 -0.71 22.90 7.15
CA MET A 118 0.22 23.07 6.05
C MET A 118 0.32 24.56 5.66
N GLU A 119 1.48 24.95 5.15
CA GLU A 119 1.70 26.30 4.60
C GLU A 119 1.52 26.31 3.08
N ASP A 120 1.97 25.24 2.40
CA ASP A 120 1.94 25.09 0.95
C ASP A 120 1.35 23.73 0.56
N ARG A 121 0.29 23.77 -0.24
CA ARG A 121 -0.45 22.58 -0.68
C ARG A 121 0.34 21.76 -1.69
N ASP A 122 1.04 22.42 -2.61
CA ASP A 122 1.74 21.76 -3.71
C ASP A 122 2.97 21.01 -3.16
N LEU A 123 3.71 21.64 -2.25
CA LEU A 123 4.83 20.99 -1.56
C LEU A 123 4.36 19.80 -0.69
N CYS A 124 3.22 19.91 -0.01
CA CYS A 124 2.66 18.79 0.74
C CYS A 124 2.25 17.63 -0.20
N TYR A 125 1.57 17.93 -1.31
CA TYR A 125 1.16 16.91 -2.27
C TYR A 125 2.36 16.20 -2.92
N GLU A 126 3.41 16.94 -3.27
CA GLU A 126 4.66 16.38 -3.80
C GLU A 126 5.35 15.49 -2.75
N ALA A 127 5.51 15.98 -1.52
CA ALA A 127 6.11 15.21 -0.44
C ALA A 127 5.31 13.92 -0.13
N TRP A 128 3.98 13.98 -0.15
CA TRP A 128 3.11 12.81 0.00
C TRP A 128 3.30 11.82 -1.15
N THR A 129 3.31 12.30 -2.40
CA THR A 129 3.49 11.45 -3.58
C THR A 129 4.82 10.70 -3.52
N ASN A 130 5.89 11.38 -3.11
CA ASN A 130 7.20 10.75 -2.93
C ASN A 130 7.21 9.76 -1.77
N LEU A 131 6.54 10.07 -0.65
CA LEU A 131 6.43 9.15 0.49
C LEU A 131 5.71 7.84 0.11
N ARG A 132 4.75 7.86 -0.83
CA ARG A 132 4.06 6.65 -1.30
C ARG A 132 4.99 5.60 -1.90
N LEU A 133 6.12 6.04 -2.45
CA LEU A 133 7.14 5.14 -3.00
C LEU A 133 7.93 4.43 -1.89
N SER A 134 8.03 5.01 -0.70
CA SER A 134 8.76 4.43 0.44
C SER A 134 8.06 3.23 1.10
N PRO A 135 8.78 2.45 1.94
CA PRO A 135 8.19 1.41 2.80
C PRO A 135 7.21 1.95 3.85
N MET A 136 7.19 3.26 4.12
CA MET A 136 6.31 3.86 5.13
C MET A 136 4.84 3.83 4.72
N PHE A 137 4.56 3.87 3.41
CA PHE A 137 3.19 3.91 2.90
C PHE A 137 2.60 2.49 2.81
N GLY A 138 1.38 2.32 3.34
CA GLY A 138 0.69 1.03 3.37
C GLY A 138 1.14 0.09 4.50
N CYS A 139 1.91 0.58 5.48
CA CYS A 139 2.26 -0.21 6.66
C CYS A 139 1.02 -0.53 7.51
N ILE A 140 1.06 -1.65 8.25
CA ILE A 140 -0.06 -2.12 9.08
C ILE A 140 0.27 -2.08 10.58
N CYS A 141 -0.75 -2.07 11.43
CA CYS A 141 -0.60 -2.13 12.88
C CYS A 141 -1.39 -3.29 13.47
N PRO A 142 -0.74 -4.45 13.73
CA PRO A 142 -1.41 -5.58 14.36
C PRO A 142 -1.81 -5.26 15.80
N ASN A 143 -2.88 -5.92 16.28
CA ASN A 143 -3.42 -5.71 17.62
C ASN A 143 -2.54 -6.41 18.67
N ASN A 144 -1.47 -5.74 19.11
CA ASN A 144 -0.51 -6.22 20.11
C ASN A 144 -0.12 -5.11 21.11
N HIS A 145 0.76 -5.42 22.07
CA HIS A 145 1.24 -4.42 23.05
C HIS A 145 1.95 -3.20 22.44
N MET A 146 2.43 -3.29 21.19
CA MET A 146 3.09 -2.19 20.46
C MET A 146 2.10 -1.36 19.60
N LYS A 147 0.80 -1.69 19.66
CA LYS A 147 -0.25 -1.03 18.87
C LYS A 147 -0.25 0.49 19.05
N ARG A 148 -0.19 0.99 20.29
CA ARG A 148 -0.20 2.45 20.56
C ARG A 148 0.93 3.21 19.85
N ARG A 149 2.12 2.61 19.77
CA ARG A 149 3.27 3.23 19.08
C ARG A 149 3.09 3.17 17.57
N CYS A 150 2.62 2.03 17.08
CA CYS A 150 2.35 1.81 15.67
C CYS A 150 1.26 2.75 15.14
N ASP A 151 0.14 2.89 15.86
CA ASP A 151 -1.00 3.72 15.49
C ASP A 151 -0.60 5.19 15.29
N LYS A 152 0.35 5.71 16.08
CA LYS A 152 0.87 7.07 15.91
C LYS A 152 1.62 7.27 14.59
N ILE A 153 2.36 6.26 14.15
CA ILE A 153 3.07 6.30 12.86
C ILE A 153 2.05 6.17 11.73
N PHE A 154 1.12 5.22 11.88
CA PHE A 154 0.06 4.95 10.93
C PHE A 154 -0.84 6.16 10.71
N SER A 155 -1.21 6.89 11.76
CA SER A 155 -2.08 8.07 11.64
C SER A 155 -1.40 9.20 10.89
N VAL A 156 -0.11 9.44 11.13
CA VAL A 156 0.67 10.47 10.45
C VAL A 156 0.79 10.18 8.95
N VAL A 157 1.01 8.91 8.58
CA VAL A 157 1.28 8.55 7.18
C VAL A 157 0.00 8.27 6.38
N ASN A 158 -0.96 7.56 6.97
CA ASN A 158 -2.14 7.05 6.25
C ASN A 158 -3.45 7.79 6.61
N HIS A 159 -3.51 8.53 7.72
CA HIS A 159 -4.69 9.32 8.13
C HIS A 159 -4.32 10.80 8.32
N ASN A 160 -3.50 11.35 7.42
CA ASN A 160 -3.13 12.75 7.49
C ASN A 160 -4.26 13.62 6.93
N PRO A 161 -4.92 14.48 7.72
CA PRO A 161 -6.01 15.34 7.25
C PRO A 161 -5.58 16.42 6.25
N CYS A 162 -4.27 16.58 6.02
CA CYS A 162 -3.74 17.50 5.02
C CYS A 162 -3.83 16.97 3.59
N VAL A 163 -3.96 15.65 3.41
CA VAL A 163 -3.95 14.98 2.10
C VAL A 163 -5.33 14.42 1.83
#